data_AF-A0A952W4M0-F1
#
_entry.id   AF-A0A952W4M0-F1
#
_cell.length_a   1.000
_cell.length_b   1.000
_cell.length_c   1.000
_cell.angle_alpha   90.00
_cell.angle_beta   90.00
_cell.angle_gamma   90.00
#
_symmetry.space_group_name_H-M   'P 1'
#
loop_
_entity.id
_entity.type
_entity.pdbx_description
1 polymer ?
#
loop_
_entity_poly.entity_id
_entity_poly.type
_entity_poly.pdbx_seq_one_letter_code
_entity_poly.pdbx_strand_id
1 'polypeptide(L)'
;MAEASAGPSILRLAGNDDAPQHHPLTPRNADYRKALLSVAAENRLAAALPPADARWALAVHTSRALEGGHAAVLTPDARRRIVRLAVGMGLREFDANLVIAIVQDGVRSGSGPLSPEVESRLTLVRPAQRATPFPGTLWWKLCCAITLAVAIVLVVIRWLGA
;
A
#
# COMPACT_ATOMS: atom_id res chain seq x y z
N MET A 1 36.42 47.00 19.59
CA MET A 1 36.83 45.69 19.02
C MET A 1 35.64 44.76 19.16
N ALA A 2 34.88 44.57 18.09
CA ALA A 2 33.62 43.82 18.10
C ALA A 2 33.78 42.52 17.28
N GLU A 3 33.41 41.41 17.91
CA GLU A 3 33.33 40.06 17.36
C GLU A 3 32.36 39.99 16.17
N ALA A 4 32.81 39.39 15.07
CA ALA A 4 31.97 38.98 13.95
C ALA A 4 31.41 37.57 14.24
N SER A 5 30.10 37.51 14.51
CA SER A 5 29.35 36.27 14.72
C SER A 5 29.11 35.55 13.39
N ALA A 6 29.57 34.30 13.31
CA ALA A 6 29.36 33.40 12.18
C ALA A 6 27.92 32.83 12.20
N GLY A 7 27.09 33.26 11.25
CA GLY A 7 25.74 32.72 11.04
C GLY A 7 25.74 31.35 10.33
N PRO A 8 24.69 30.54 10.50
CA PRO A 8 24.62 29.18 9.98
C PRO A 8 24.60 29.16 8.44
N SER A 9 25.54 28.40 7.88
CA SER A 9 25.69 28.22 6.43
C SER A 9 24.49 27.43 5.87
N ILE A 10 23.53 28.15 5.31
CA ILE A 10 22.39 27.55 4.60
C ILE A 10 22.90 26.98 3.28
N LEU A 11 22.71 25.68 3.10
CA LEU A 11 23.08 24.97 1.88
C LEU A 11 22.25 25.51 0.70
N ARG A 12 22.89 26.30 -0.16
CA ARG A 12 22.28 26.88 -1.38
C ARG A 12 22.41 25.85 -2.50
N LEU A 13 21.30 25.41 -3.10
CA LEU A 13 21.32 24.64 -4.34
C LEU A 13 21.86 25.54 -5.46
N ALA A 14 23.01 25.19 -6.03
CA ALA A 14 23.56 25.86 -7.20
C ALA A 14 22.71 25.51 -8.43
N GLY A 15 22.08 26.51 -9.05
CA GLY A 15 21.32 26.35 -10.30
C GLY A 15 19.86 26.83 -10.28
N ASN A 16 19.44 27.64 -9.30
CA ASN A 16 18.06 28.15 -9.21
C ASN A 16 17.96 29.68 -9.42
N ASP A 17 18.83 30.24 -10.27
CA ASP A 17 18.88 31.69 -10.51
C ASP A 17 17.69 32.20 -11.36
N ASP A 18 16.89 31.31 -11.93
CA ASP A 18 15.72 31.62 -12.77
C ASP A 18 14.36 31.27 -12.15
N ALA A 19 14.30 30.99 -10.83
CA ALA A 19 12.99 30.79 -10.20
C ALA A 19 12.21 32.12 -10.15
N PRO A 20 10.99 32.19 -10.71
CA PRO A 20 10.15 33.38 -10.55
C PRO A 20 10.03 33.66 -9.05
N GLN A 21 10.29 34.92 -8.67
CA GLN A 21 10.29 35.38 -7.29
C GLN A 21 8.93 35.05 -6.65
N HIS A 22 8.86 33.90 -5.96
CA HIS A 22 7.71 33.55 -5.15
C HIS A 22 7.71 34.49 -3.95
N HIS A 23 6.95 35.57 -4.09
CA HIS A 23 6.56 36.44 -2.99
C HIS A 23 6.10 35.54 -1.82
N PRO A 24 6.73 35.61 -0.64
CA PRO A 24 6.28 34.83 0.51
C PRO A 24 4.89 35.33 0.88
N LEU A 25 3.86 34.61 0.45
CA LEU A 25 2.48 34.90 0.79
C LEU A 25 2.32 34.67 2.29
N THR A 26 2.52 35.71 3.09
CA THR A 26 2.04 35.76 4.47
C THR A 26 0.55 35.46 4.46
N PRO A 27 0.08 34.37 5.08
CA PRO A 27 -1.27 33.87 4.88
C PRO A 27 -2.25 34.71 5.71
N ARG A 28 -2.84 35.73 5.09
CA ARG A 28 -3.89 36.56 5.68
C ARG A 28 -5.23 36.47 4.93
N ASN A 29 -5.53 35.36 4.25
CA ASN A 29 -6.82 35.20 3.57
C ASN A 29 -7.47 33.87 3.95
N ALA A 30 -8.60 33.95 4.66
CA ALA A 30 -9.46 32.82 4.99
C ALA A 30 -9.90 32.03 3.73
N ASP A 31 -9.92 32.69 2.58
CA ASP A 31 -10.26 32.11 1.29
C ASP A 31 -9.21 31.10 0.80
N TYR A 32 -7.92 31.35 1.08
CA TYR A 32 -6.87 30.39 0.74
C TYR A 32 -6.97 29.13 1.60
N ARG A 33 -7.33 29.28 2.89
CA ARG A 33 -7.59 28.15 3.79
C ARG A 33 -8.81 27.35 3.35
N LYS A 34 -9.89 28.01 2.91
CA LYS A 34 -11.06 27.34 2.34
C LYS A 34 -10.71 26.56 1.06
N ALA A 35 -9.91 27.14 0.17
CA ALA A 35 -9.44 26.46 -1.04
C ALA A 35 -8.59 25.23 -0.72
N LEU A 36 -7.67 25.32 0.26
CA LEU A 36 -6.90 24.17 0.71
C LEU A 36 -7.78 23.07 1.32
N LEU A 37 -8.80 23.45 2.08
CA LEU A 37 -9.75 22.51 2.67
C LEU A 37 -10.65 21.85 1.63
N SER A 38 -11.06 22.57 0.58
CA SER A 38 -11.87 22.00 -0.50
C SER A 38 -11.06 21.01 -1.34
N VAL A 39 -9.82 21.35 -1.69
CA VAL A 39 -8.92 20.43 -2.40
C VAL A 39 -8.63 19.20 -1.54
N ALA A 40 -8.41 19.37 -0.23
CA ALA A 40 -8.23 18.23 0.66
C ALA A 40 -9.50 17.37 0.77
N ALA A 41 -10.70 17.97 0.71
CA ALA A 41 -11.96 17.22 0.72
C ALA A 41 -12.19 16.46 -0.59
N GLU A 42 -11.92 17.10 -1.72
CA GLU A 42 -12.02 16.50 -3.05
C GLU A 42 -11.02 15.34 -3.22
N ASN A 43 -9.77 15.54 -2.79
CA ASN A 43 -8.77 14.46 -2.77
C ASN A 43 -9.19 13.31 -1.84
N ARG A 44 -9.87 13.58 -0.71
CA ARG A 44 -10.40 12.53 0.16
C ARG A 44 -11.53 11.74 -0.51
N LEU A 45 -12.45 12.42 -1.21
CA LEU A 45 -13.53 11.75 -1.95
C LEU A 45 -12.98 10.91 -3.12
N ALA A 46 -11.97 11.42 -3.83
CA ALA A 46 -11.30 10.70 -4.90
C ALA A 46 -10.47 9.50 -4.41
N ALA A 47 -9.99 9.55 -3.16
CA ALA A 47 -9.20 8.50 -2.55
C ALA A 47 -10.04 7.39 -1.88
N ALA A 48 -11.37 7.44 -1.93
CA ALA A 48 -12.20 6.39 -1.35
C ALA A 48 -11.83 5.01 -1.92
N LEU A 49 -11.59 4.04 -1.05
CA LEU A 49 -11.17 2.70 -1.49
C LEU A 49 -12.40 1.91 -1.93
N PRO A 50 -12.36 1.21 -3.08
CA PRO A 50 -13.42 0.29 -3.43
C PRO A 50 -13.65 -0.71 -2.29
N PRO A 51 -14.88 -1.08 -1.94
CA PRO A 51 -15.14 -2.08 -0.88
C PRO A 51 -14.47 -3.44 -1.11
N ALA A 52 -14.11 -3.73 -2.37
CA ALA A 52 -13.37 -4.92 -2.78
C ALA A 52 -11.83 -4.79 -2.66
N ASP A 53 -11.33 -3.65 -2.16
CA ASP A 53 -9.89 -3.45 -1.93
C ASP A 53 -9.42 -4.31 -0.75
N ALA A 54 -8.37 -5.09 -0.99
CA ALA A 54 -7.76 -5.95 0.03
C ALA A 54 -7.32 -5.16 1.28
N ARG A 55 -6.94 -3.89 1.13
CA ARG A 55 -6.55 -3.00 2.24
C ARG A 55 -7.74 -2.70 3.14
N TRP A 56 -8.90 -2.40 2.54
CA TRP A 56 -10.14 -2.14 3.28
C TRP A 56 -10.65 -3.41 3.96
N ALA A 57 -10.68 -4.54 3.25
CA ALA A 57 -11.07 -5.83 3.82
C ALA A 57 -10.17 -6.20 5.02
N LEU A 58 -8.86 -6.05 4.89
CA LEU A 58 -7.92 -6.30 5.98
C LEU A 58 -8.14 -5.35 7.17
N ALA A 59 -8.45 -4.08 6.92
CA ALA A 59 -8.77 -3.13 7.98
C ALA A 59 -10.02 -3.54 8.78
N VAL A 60 -11.07 -4.02 8.10
CA VAL A 60 -12.28 -4.57 8.74
C VAL A 60 -11.96 -5.82 9.56
N HIS A 61 -11.13 -6.74 9.05
CA HIS A 61 -10.70 -7.90 9.82
C HIS A 61 -9.88 -7.52 11.05
N THR A 62 -9.02 -6.51 10.91
CA THR A 62 -8.20 -5.99 12.01
C THR A 62 -9.08 -5.34 13.07
N SER A 63 -10.02 -4.48 12.69
CA SER A 63 -10.89 -3.78 13.65
C SER A 63 -11.72 -4.73 14.51
N ARG A 64 -12.17 -5.86 13.93
CA ARG A 64 -12.91 -6.91 14.65
C ARG A 64 -12.04 -7.74 15.59
N ALA A 65 -10.73 -7.81 15.33
CA ALA A 65 -9.79 -8.58 16.13
C ALA A 65 -9.08 -7.74 17.20
N LEU A 66 -9.28 -6.42 17.20
CA LEU A 66 -8.73 -5.53 18.22
C LEU A 66 -9.49 -5.69 19.54
N GLU A 67 -8.73 -5.80 20.61
CA GLU A 67 -9.20 -5.89 21.98
C GLU A 67 -8.73 -4.67 22.78
N GLY A 68 -9.24 -4.50 24.00
CA GLY A 68 -8.76 -3.46 24.93
C GLY A 68 -9.20 -2.03 24.59
N GLY A 69 -10.25 -1.87 23.78
CA GLY A 69 -10.83 -0.55 23.45
C GLY A 69 -9.76 0.41 22.91
N HIS A 70 -9.50 1.49 23.64
CA HIS A 70 -8.55 2.54 23.25
C HIS A 70 -7.09 2.06 23.17
N ALA A 71 -6.71 1.00 23.88
CA ALA A 71 -5.35 0.46 23.80
C ALA A 71 -5.05 -0.21 22.44
N ALA A 72 -6.10 -0.58 21.70
CA ALA A 72 -6.02 -1.23 20.39
C ALA A 72 -5.05 -2.42 20.41
N VAL A 73 -5.26 -3.34 21.34
CA VAL A 73 -4.37 -4.49 21.53
C VAL A 73 -4.73 -5.57 20.52
N LEU A 74 -3.72 -6.08 19.84
CA LEU A 74 -3.85 -7.23 18.96
C LEU A 74 -2.98 -8.36 19.52
N THR A 75 -3.60 -9.46 19.90
CA THR A 75 -2.87 -10.61 20.46
C THR A 75 -1.89 -11.20 19.42
N PRO A 76 -0.76 -11.80 19.83
CA PRO A 76 0.21 -12.36 18.89
C PRO A 76 -0.39 -13.39 17.93
N ASP A 77 -1.34 -14.20 18.40
CA ASP A 77 -2.03 -15.19 17.58
C ASP A 77 -3.00 -14.56 16.59
N ALA A 78 -3.76 -13.54 17.01
CA ALA A 78 -4.63 -12.79 16.11
C ALA A 78 -3.81 -12.07 15.02
N ARG A 79 -2.67 -11.46 15.40
CA ARG A 79 -1.73 -10.82 14.47
C ARG A 79 -1.24 -11.80 13.42
N ARG A 80 -0.78 -12.98 13.82
CA ARG A 80 -0.32 -14.03 12.88
C ARG A 80 -1.43 -14.47 11.93
N ARG A 81 -2.66 -14.62 12.42
CA ARG A 81 -3.82 -14.98 11.57
C ARG A 81 -4.13 -13.88 10.55
N ILE A 82 -4.17 -12.62 10.98
CA ILE A 82 -4.49 -11.47 10.12
C ILE A 82 -3.43 -11.26 9.04
N VAL A 83 -2.15 -11.37 9.40
CA VAL A 83 -1.06 -11.25 8.41
C VAL A 83 -1.14 -12.37 7.37
N ARG A 84 -1.41 -13.61 7.77
CA ARG A 84 -1.61 -14.72 6.81
C ARG A 84 -2.79 -14.47 5.87
N LEU A 85 -3.90 -13.96 6.40
CA LEU A 85 -5.06 -13.58 5.60
C LEU A 85 -4.68 -12.49 4.58
N ALA A 86 -3.95 -11.46 5.00
CA ALA A 86 -3.47 -10.40 4.11
C ALA A 86 -2.62 -10.92 2.95
N VAL A 87 -1.66 -11.82 3.25
CA VAL A 87 -0.81 -12.44 2.24
C VAL A 87 -1.64 -13.27 1.25
N GLY A 88 -2.65 -14.01 1.73
CA GLY A 88 -3.60 -14.72 0.88
C GLY A 88 -4.42 -13.80 -0.04
N MET A 89 -4.64 -12.55 0.36
CA MET A 89 -5.30 -11.52 -0.46
C MET A 89 -4.34 -10.79 -1.44
N GLY A 90 -3.07 -11.17 -1.49
CA GLY A 90 -2.07 -10.55 -2.37
C GLY A 90 -1.41 -9.29 -1.81
N LEU A 91 -1.57 -9.00 -0.52
CA LEU A 91 -0.79 -7.97 0.17
C LEU A 91 0.58 -8.51 0.56
N ARG A 92 1.61 -7.66 0.52
CA ARG A 92 2.91 -8.00 1.09
C ARG A 92 2.81 -7.97 2.60
N GLU A 93 3.62 -8.77 3.29
CA GLU A 93 3.63 -8.80 4.76
C GLU A 93 3.90 -7.41 5.37
N PHE A 94 4.80 -6.63 4.76
CA PHE A 94 5.06 -5.24 5.16
C PHE A 94 3.79 -4.37 5.08
N ASP A 95 3.08 -4.44 3.95
CA ASP A 95 1.87 -3.65 3.72
C ASP A 95 0.74 -4.08 4.68
N ALA A 96 0.63 -5.38 4.99
CA ALA A 96 -0.29 -5.89 6.00
C ALA A 96 -0.03 -5.30 7.39
N ASN A 97 1.24 -5.25 7.81
CA ASN A 97 1.65 -4.65 9.07
C ASN A 97 1.35 -3.14 9.10
N LEU A 98 1.50 -2.45 7.97
CA LEU A 98 1.18 -1.03 7.85
C LEU A 98 -0.32 -0.76 8.00
N VAL A 99 -1.17 -1.58 7.37
CA VAL A 99 -2.63 -1.52 7.57
C VAL A 99 -3.01 -1.72 9.04
N ILE A 100 -2.43 -2.73 9.70
CA ILE A 100 -2.69 -2.99 11.12
C ILE A 100 -2.32 -1.76 11.97
N ALA A 101 -1.16 -1.16 11.71
CA ALA A 101 -0.69 0.02 12.43
C ALA A 101 -1.63 1.22 12.23
N ILE A 102 -2.10 1.47 11.00
CA ILE A 102 -3.03 2.56 10.70
C ILE A 102 -4.36 2.38 11.46
N VAL A 103 -4.91 1.15 11.47
CA VAL A 103 -6.16 0.87 12.19
C VAL A 103 -5.97 1.04 13.71
N GLN A 104 -4.87 0.53 14.26
CA GLN A 104 -4.55 0.70 15.68
C GLN A 104 -4.36 2.18 16.05
N ASP A 105 -3.68 2.95 15.21
CA ASP A 105 -3.49 4.38 15.42
C ASP A 105 -4.83 5.12 15.43
N GLY A 106 -5.74 4.81 14.51
CA GLY A 106 -7.09 5.39 14.50
C GLY A 106 -7.90 5.11 15.77
N VAL A 107 -7.71 3.94 16.38
CA VAL A 107 -8.33 3.61 17.68
C VAL A 107 -7.67 4.37 18.83
N ARG A 108 -6.33 4.46 18.83
CA ARG A 108 -5.55 5.18 19.84
C ARG A 108 -5.69 6.70 19.74
N SER A 109 -5.98 7.25 18.58
CA SER A 109 -6.27 8.67 18.39
C SER A 109 -7.72 9.04 18.73
N GLY A 110 -8.58 8.03 18.95
CA GLY A 110 -10.01 8.23 19.17
C GLY A 110 -10.81 8.50 17.88
N SER A 111 -10.18 8.52 16.70
CA SER A 111 -10.87 8.68 15.41
C SER A 111 -11.79 7.48 15.09
N GLY A 112 -11.45 6.30 15.62
CA GLY A 112 -12.14 5.04 15.39
C GLY A 112 -11.42 4.16 14.35
N PRO A 113 -11.61 2.83 14.39
CA PRO A 113 -10.82 1.86 13.61
C PRO A 113 -11.11 1.87 12.10
N LEU A 114 -12.26 2.39 11.68
CA LEU A 114 -12.72 2.43 10.29
C LEU A 114 -13.22 3.83 9.93
N SER A 115 -12.59 4.86 10.51
CA SER A 115 -12.95 6.25 10.26
C SER A 115 -12.55 6.68 8.83
N PRO A 116 -13.15 7.76 8.30
CA PRO A 116 -12.75 8.32 7.00
C PRO A 116 -11.28 8.73 6.96
N GLU A 117 -10.70 9.09 8.11
CA GLU A 117 -9.27 9.40 8.22
C GLU A 117 -8.41 8.15 8.05
N VAL A 118 -8.81 7.03 8.68
CA VAL A 118 -8.17 5.72 8.48
C VAL A 118 -8.26 5.31 7.01
N GLU A 119 -9.45 5.42 6.39
CA GLU A 119 -9.64 5.13 4.97
C GLU A 119 -8.68 5.92 4.09
N SER A 120 -8.59 7.24 4.31
CA SER A 120 -7.66 8.10 3.58
C SER A 120 -6.21 7.65 3.75
N ARG A 121 -5.78 7.27 4.96
CA ARG A 121 -4.41 6.79 5.21
C ARG A 121 -4.13 5.43 4.57
N LEU A 122 -5.13 4.54 4.46
CA LEU A 122 -4.98 3.25 3.81
C LEU A 122 -4.62 3.38 2.32
N THR A 123 -4.99 4.49 1.67
CA THR A 123 -4.69 4.73 0.25
C THR A 123 -3.19 4.90 -0.01
N LEU A 124 -2.43 5.30 1.01
CA LEU A 124 -0.97 5.43 0.98
C LEU A 124 -0.27 4.06 1.00
N VAL A 125 -0.95 3.02 1.46
CA VAL A 125 -0.43 1.65 1.44
C VAL A 125 -0.50 1.11 0.03
N ARG A 126 0.53 0.39 -0.42
CA ARG A 126 0.53 -0.18 -1.78
C ARG A 126 -0.69 -1.11 -1.97
N PRO A 127 -1.39 -1.01 -3.12
CA PRO A 127 -2.50 -1.92 -3.41
C PRO A 127 -2.00 -3.36 -3.54
N ALA A 128 -2.87 -4.32 -3.24
CA ALA A 128 -2.56 -5.74 -3.40
C ALA A 128 -2.14 -6.03 -4.84
N GLN A 129 -1.02 -6.74 -4.98
CA GLN A 129 -0.61 -7.26 -6.28
C GLN A 129 -1.42 -8.52 -6.51
N ARG A 130 -2.30 -8.50 -7.52
CA ARG A 130 -2.91 -9.74 -8.00
C ARG A 130 -1.77 -10.65 -8.42
N ALA A 131 -1.65 -11.81 -7.77
CA ALA A 131 -0.80 -12.87 -8.28
C ALA A 131 -1.25 -13.11 -9.73
N THR A 132 -0.37 -12.83 -10.68
CA THR A 132 -0.64 -13.19 -12.07
C THR A 132 -0.90 -14.70 -12.08
N PRO A 133 -2.03 -15.17 -12.62
CA PRO A 133 -2.20 -16.61 -12.80
C PRO A 133 -0.98 -17.14 -13.54
N PHE A 134 -0.47 -18.29 -13.10
CA PHE A 134 0.77 -18.95 -13.53
C PHE A 134 1.24 -18.54 -14.93
N PRO A 135 2.55 -18.29 -15.14
CA PRO A 135 3.04 -17.88 -16.44
C PRO A 135 2.62 -18.93 -17.47
N GLY A 136 1.84 -18.52 -18.49
CA GLY A 136 1.33 -19.43 -19.54
C GLY A 136 2.44 -20.25 -20.21
N THR A 137 3.69 -19.81 -20.08
CA THR A 137 4.91 -20.52 -20.48
C THR A 137 5.10 -21.86 -19.78
N LEU A 138 4.70 -22.02 -18.51
CA LEU A 138 4.84 -23.30 -17.78
C LEU A 138 3.84 -24.33 -18.30
N TRP A 139 2.61 -23.92 -18.56
CA TRP A 139 1.58 -24.76 -19.16
C TRP A 139 1.94 -25.17 -20.60
N TRP A 140 2.44 -24.23 -21.40
CA TRP A 140 2.96 -24.54 -22.74
C TRP A 140 4.10 -25.56 -22.71
N LYS A 141 5.07 -25.38 -21.80
CA LYS A 141 6.18 -26.33 -21.61
C LYS A 141 5.69 -27.72 -21.21
N LEU A 142 4.69 -27.82 -20.34
CA LEU A 142 4.09 -29.10 -19.95
C LEU A 142 3.37 -29.76 -21.13
N CYS A 143 2.58 -29.01 -21.90
CA CYS A 143 1.92 -29.53 -23.08
C CYS A 143 2.94 -30.05 -24.10
N CYS A 144 4.00 -29.29 -24.42
CA CYS A 144 5.06 -29.73 -25.32
C CYS A 144 5.79 -30.99 -24.81
N ALA A 145 6.09 -31.06 -23.50
CA ALA A 145 6.75 -32.21 -22.91
C ALA A 145 5.89 -33.48 -23.01
N ILE A 146 4.59 -33.36 -22.74
CA ILE A 146 3.62 -34.48 -22.87
C ILE A 146 3.53 -34.90 -24.34
N THR A 147 3.42 -33.96 -25.29
CA THR A 147 3.33 -34.30 -26.72
C THR A 147 4.59 -35.01 -27.21
N LEU A 148 5.76 -34.53 -26.81
CA LEU A 148 7.03 -35.15 -27.17
C LEU A 148 7.16 -36.56 -26.58
N ALA A 149 6.77 -36.75 -25.32
CA ALA A 149 6.78 -38.06 -24.67
C ALA A 149 5.86 -39.06 -25.39
N VAL A 150 4.64 -38.65 -25.75
CA VAL A 150 3.70 -39.48 -26.52
C VAL A 150 4.25 -39.83 -27.90
N ALA A 151 4.86 -38.87 -28.60
CA ALA A 151 5.47 -39.11 -29.91
C ALA A 151 6.60 -40.15 -29.83
N ILE A 152 7.47 -40.06 -28.82
CA ILE A 152 8.56 -41.03 -28.59
C ILE A 152 8.00 -42.43 -28.34
N VAL A 153 6.98 -42.55 -27.47
CA VAL A 153 6.34 -43.84 -27.17
C VAL A 153 5.75 -44.47 -28.43
N LEU A 154 5.06 -43.69 -29.27
CA LEU A 154 4.47 -44.19 -30.52
C LEU A 154 5.53 -44.66 -31.53
N VAL A 155 6.67 -43.96 -31.61
CA VAL A 155 7.79 -44.37 -32.47
C VAL A 155 8.38 -45.71 -32.00
N VAL A 156 8.59 -45.88 -30.69
CA VAL A 156 9.13 -47.13 -30.12
C VAL A 156 8.18 -48.30 -30.35
N ILE A 157 6.87 -48.11 -30.11
CA ILE A 157 5.86 -49.15 -30.37
C ILE A 157 5.87 -49.54 -31.84
N ARG A 158 5.94 -48.57 -32.76
CA ARG A 158 5.97 -48.86 -34.19
C ARG A 158 7.26 -49.54 -34.65
N TRP A 159 8.39 -49.27 -34.00
CA TRP A 159 9.66 -49.93 -34.30
C TRP A 159 9.69 -51.38 -33.79
N LEU A 160 9.10 -51.65 -32.62
CA LEU A 160 9.01 -53.01 -32.07
C LEU A 160 7.98 -53.90 -32.77
N GLY A 161 6.95 -53.30 -33.37
CA GLY A 161 5.90 -54.01 -34.10
C GLY A 161 6.19 -54.21 -35.60
N ALA A 162 7.29 -53.66 -36.12
CA ALA A 162 7.75 -53.80 -37.50
C ALA A 162 8.94 -54.76 -37.57
#